data_AF-A0A967JH82-F1
#
_entry.id   AF-A0A967JH82-F1
#
_cell.length_a   1.000
_cell.length_b   1.000
_cell.length_c   1.000
_cell.angle_alpha   90.00
_cell.angle_beta   90.00
_cell.angle_gamma   90.00
#
_symmetry.space_group_name_H-M   'P 1'
#
loop_
_entity.id
_entity.type
_entity.pdbx_description
1 polymer ?
#
loop_
_entity_poly.entity_id
_entity_poly.type
_entity_poly.pdbx_seq_one_letter_code
_entity_poly.pdbx_strand_id
1 'polypeptide(L)'
;AKILVDGEDATLAWLRGIAANEAPTYPSNSVIVAAVDDGEVDAGLVNHYYLFRRIAEEGDVVAANHFLTGGGAGSLVMPAGVGILDSADNADDAAAFVRYLLSEDA
;
A
#
# COMPACT_ATOMS: atom_id res chain seq x y z
N ALA A 1 -6.93 0.62 -10.73
CA ALA A 1 -7.82 -0.53 -10.48
C ALA A 1 -9.29 -0.17 -10.57
N LYS A 2 -9.82 0.76 -9.75
CA LYS A 2 -11.27 1.06 -9.72
C LYS A 2 -11.86 1.48 -11.07
N ILE A 3 -11.17 2.34 -11.83
CA ILE A 3 -11.61 2.72 -13.19
C ILE A 3 -11.71 1.51 -14.12
N LEU A 4 -10.78 0.56 -14.03
CA LEU A 4 -10.77 -0.63 -14.89
C LEU A 4 -11.94 -1.58 -14.57
N VAL A 5 -12.38 -1.63 -13.31
CA VAL A 5 -13.44 -2.53 -12.84
C VAL A 5 -14.82 -1.88 -12.93
N ASP A 6 -14.93 -0.61 -12.53
CA ASP A 6 -16.20 0.08 -12.31
C ASP A 6 -16.44 1.25 -13.29
N GLY A 7 -15.43 1.66 -14.06
CA GLY A 7 -15.48 2.82 -14.96
C GLY A 7 -15.17 4.16 -14.27
N GLU A 8 -15.01 5.20 -15.09
CA GLU A 8 -14.66 6.55 -14.64
C GLU A 8 -15.77 7.20 -13.81
N ASP A 9 -17.02 7.14 -14.27
CA ASP A 9 -18.15 7.77 -13.59
C ASP A 9 -18.37 7.21 -12.19
N ALA A 10 -18.33 5.88 -12.03
CA ALA A 10 -18.46 5.23 -10.72
C ALA A 10 -17.26 5.52 -9.82
N THR A 11 -16.06 5.63 -10.38
CA THR A 11 -14.86 6.01 -9.62
C THR A 11 -14.97 7.45 -9.13
N LEU A 12 -15.44 8.38 -9.97
CA LEU A 12 -15.64 9.78 -9.61
C LEU A 12 -16.72 9.93 -8.53
N ALA A 13 -17.83 9.20 -8.64
CA ALA A 13 -18.86 9.18 -7.63
C ALA A 13 -18.32 8.68 -6.28
N TRP A 14 -17.50 7.62 -6.28
CA TRP A 14 -16.84 7.12 -5.08
C TRP A 14 -15.87 8.13 -4.47
N LEU A 15 -15.01 8.78 -5.27
CA LEU A 15 -14.08 9.81 -4.80
C LEU A 15 -14.82 10.99 -4.15
N ARG A 16 -15.94 11.44 -4.75
CA ARG A 16 -16.81 12.47 -4.16
C ARG A 16 -17.42 12.00 -2.84
N GLY A 17 -17.83 10.73 -2.76
CA GLY A 17 -18.32 10.13 -1.52
C GLY A 17 -17.26 10.09 -0.41
N ILE A 18 -16.01 9.74 -0.76
CA ILE A 18 -14.89 9.79 0.20
C ILE A 18 -14.65 11.22 0.69
N ALA A 19 -14.58 12.19 -0.23
CA ALA A 19 -14.36 13.59 0.11
C ALA A 19 -15.49 14.18 1.00
N ALA A 20 -16.73 13.76 0.78
CA ALA A 20 -17.89 14.20 1.57
C ALA A 20 -17.86 13.75 3.03
N ASN A 21 -16.99 12.79 3.40
CA ASN A 21 -16.78 12.42 4.81
C ASN A 21 -15.93 13.43 5.57
N GLU A 22 -15.33 14.42 4.89
CA GLU A 22 -14.49 15.47 5.49
C GLU A 22 -13.36 14.90 6.39
N ALA A 23 -12.83 13.72 6.02
CA ALA A 23 -11.80 13.04 6.78
C ALA A 23 -10.49 13.87 6.84
N PRO A 24 -9.74 13.82 7.96
CA PRO A 24 -8.45 14.47 8.05
C PRO A 24 -7.49 13.99 6.94
N THR A 25 -6.64 14.89 6.47
CA THR A 25 -5.56 14.54 5.54
C THR A 25 -4.27 14.32 6.31
N TYR A 26 -3.61 13.19 6.02
CA TYR A 26 -2.36 12.81 6.64
C TYR A 26 -1.21 12.79 5.62
N PRO A 27 0.03 13.12 6.02
CA PRO A 27 1.16 13.22 5.09
C PRO A 27 1.76 11.87 4.70
N SER A 28 1.44 10.79 5.42
CA SER A 28 1.97 9.44 5.13
C SER A 28 1.10 8.33 5.73
N ASN A 29 1.29 7.10 5.26
CA ASN A 29 0.60 5.92 5.79
C ASN A 29 0.96 5.64 7.26
N SER A 30 2.21 5.90 7.68
CA SER A 30 2.62 5.71 9.07
C SER A 30 1.83 6.60 10.02
N VAL A 31 1.55 7.86 9.63
CA VAL A 31 0.74 8.77 10.44
C VAL A 31 -0.72 8.31 10.48
N ILE A 32 -1.26 7.80 9.37
CA ILE A 32 -2.62 7.23 9.35
C ILE A 32 -2.72 6.03 10.30
N VAL A 33 -1.74 5.12 10.27
CA VAL A 33 -1.74 3.95 11.17
C VAL A 33 -1.68 4.39 12.64
N ALA A 34 -0.83 5.36 12.97
CA ALA A 34 -0.78 5.91 14.33
C ALA A 34 -2.11 6.55 14.74
N ALA A 35 -2.73 7.35 13.87
CA ALA A 35 -4.03 7.98 14.14
C ALA A 35 -5.15 6.96 14.37
N VAL A 36 -5.16 5.84 13.64
CA VAL A 36 -6.11 4.73 13.89
C VAL A 36 -5.82 4.05 15.22
N ASP A 37 -4.55 3.78 15.51
CA ASP A 37 -4.11 3.10 16.73
C ASP A 37 -4.36 3.92 18.00
N ASP A 38 -4.18 5.24 17.91
CA ASP A 38 -4.47 6.22 18.97
C ASP A 38 -5.97 6.52 19.10
N GLY A 39 -6.81 6.01 18.20
CA GLY A 39 -8.26 6.23 18.18
C GLY A 39 -8.69 7.64 17.74
N GLU A 40 -7.82 8.37 17.04
CA GLU A 40 -8.14 9.67 16.42
C GLU A 40 -9.15 9.49 15.26
N VAL A 41 -9.01 8.40 14.50
CA VAL A 41 -9.93 8.01 13.42
C VAL A 41 -10.22 6.52 13.48
N ASP A 42 -11.43 6.12 13.09
CA ASP A 42 -11.86 4.71 13.18
C ASP A 42 -11.15 3.78 12.17
N ALA A 43 -10.74 4.32 11.02
CA ALA A 43 -10.10 3.55 9.94
C ALA A 43 -9.32 4.45 8.97
N GLY A 44 -8.36 3.85 8.27
CA GLY A 44 -7.57 4.51 7.23
C GLY A 44 -7.23 3.58 6.07
N LEU A 45 -7.13 4.13 4.86
CA LEU A 45 -6.71 3.40 3.67
C LEU A 45 -5.18 3.44 3.57
N VAL A 46 -4.51 2.31 3.79
CA VAL A 46 -3.05 2.20 3.82
C VAL A 46 -2.54 0.95 3.12
N ASN A 47 -1.24 0.92 2.79
CA ASN A 47 -0.57 -0.34 2.46
C ASN A 47 -0.42 -1.21 3.72
N HIS A 48 -0.74 -2.50 3.59
CA HIS A 48 -0.80 -3.44 4.71
C HIS A 48 0.48 -3.49 5.59
N TYR A 49 1.66 -3.28 5.00
CA TYR A 49 2.95 -3.42 5.69
C TYR A 49 3.22 -2.31 6.71
N TYR A 50 2.50 -1.19 6.67
CA TYR A 50 2.71 -0.10 7.64
C TYR A 50 2.29 -0.49 9.06
N LEU A 51 1.21 -1.27 9.22
CA LEU A 51 0.83 -1.79 10.54
C LEU A 51 1.85 -2.81 11.05
N PHE A 52 2.31 -3.73 10.19
CA PHE A 52 3.35 -4.69 10.56
C PHE A 52 4.66 -4.01 10.98
N ARG A 53 5.02 -2.92 10.29
CA ARG A 53 6.17 -2.10 10.68
C ARG A 53 5.99 -1.49 12.07
N ARG A 54 4.83 -0.91 12.38
CA ARG A 54 4.56 -0.34 13.71
C ARG A 54 4.61 -1.41 14.81
N ILE A 55 4.01 -2.58 14.57
CA ILE A 55 4.08 -3.72 15.50
C ILE A 55 5.54 -4.12 15.78
N ALA A 56 6.39 -4.14 14.75
CA ALA A 56 7.81 -4.45 14.90
C ALA A 56 8.59 -3.37 15.68
N GLU A 57 8.17 -2.10 15.60
CA GLU A 57 8.83 -0.97 16.25
C GLU A 57 8.34 -0.76 17.71
N GLU A 58 7.05 -0.96 17.97
CA GLU A 58 6.38 -0.56 19.22
C GLU A 58 5.82 -1.75 20.03
N GLY A 59 5.68 -2.93 19.42
CA GLY A 59 5.10 -4.12 20.06
C GLY A 59 3.59 -4.21 19.87
N ASP A 60 2.85 -4.33 20.97
CA ASP A 60 1.39 -4.47 20.93
C ASP A 60 0.70 -3.16 20.51
N VAL A 61 -0.18 -3.27 19.51
CA VAL A 61 -1.00 -2.17 18.97
C VAL A 61 -2.48 -2.58 19.04
N VAL A 62 -3.38 -1.59 19.04
CA VAL A 62 -4.83 -1.80 19.06
C VAL A 62 -5.38 -1.91 17.62
N ALA A 63 -4.78 -1.19 16.67
CA ALA A 63 -5.19 -1.20 15.27
C ALA A 63 -5.06 -2.59 14.61
N ALA A 64 -5.95 -2.90 13.66
CA ALA A 64 -5.95 -4.16 12.92
C ALA A 64 -6.09 -3.95 11.41
N ASN A 65 -5.38 -4.76 10.62
CA ASN A 65 -5.55 -4.80 9.17
C ASN A 65 -6.89 -5.49 8.81
N HIS A 66 -7.71 -4.82 7.99
CA HIS A 66 -8.91 -5.41 7.40
C HIS A 66 -8.71 -5.65 5.89
N PHE A 67 -8.82 -6.91 5.45
CA PHE A 67 -8.67 -7.28 4.05
C PHE A 67 -10.03 -7.49 3.39
N LEU A 68 -10.35 -6.69 2.38
CA LEU A 68 -11.56 -6.84 1.59
C LEU A 68 -11.49 -8.13 0.75
N THR A 69 -12.55 -8.95 0.76
CA THR A 69 -12.55 -10.30 0.15
C THR A 69 -13.22 -10.38 -1.22
N GLY A 70 -13.85 -9.30 -1.69
CA GLY A 70 -14.65 -9.29 -2.92
C GLY A 70 -13.86 -9.25 -4.23
N GLY A 71 -12.52 -9.28 -4.19
CA GLY A 71 -11.68 -9.19 -5.40
C GLY A 71 -11.76 -7.86 -6.16
N GLY A 72 -12.48 -6.87 -5.61
CA GLY A 72 -12.63 -5.55 -6.20
C GLY A 72 -11.42 -4.65 -6.01
N ALA A 73 -11.53 -3.41 -6.46
CA ALA A 73 -10.41 -2.45 -6.45
C ALA A 73 -9.85 -2.12 -5.05
N GLY A 74 -10.60 -2.37 -3.98
CA GLY A 74 -10.13 -2.21 -2.59
C GLY A 74 -9.21 -3.34 -2.10
N SER A 75 -9.08 -4.42 -2.86
CA SER A 75 -8.19 -5.56 -2.58
C SER A 75 -6.97 -5.56 -3.53
N LEU A 76 -6.59 -4.41 -4.08
CA LEU A 76 -5.51 -4.29 -5.05
C LEU A 76 -4.18 -4.73 -4.46
N VAL A 77 -3.51 -5.66 -5.15
CA VAL A 77 -2.12 -6.04 -4.89
C VAL A 77 -1.20 -5.15 -5.72
N MET A 78 -0.20 -4.55 -5.07
CA MET A 78 0.78 -3.66 -5.70
C MET A 78 2.17 -4.30 -5.62
N PRO A 79 2.62 -5.01 -6.68
CA PRO A 79 3.95 -5.61 -6.70
C PRO A 79 5.02 -4.52 -6.86
N ALA A 80 6.13 -4.66 -6.15
CA ALA A 80 7.37 -3.95 -6.44
C ALA A 80 8.16 -4.72 -7.51
N GLY A 81 8.91 -4.01 -8.35
CA GLY A 81 9.68 -4.60 -9.43
C GLY A 81 11.02 -3.90 -9.65
N VAL A 82 11.92 -4.58 -10.35
CA VAL A 82 13.24 -4.08 -10.73
C VAL A 82 13.43 -4.30 -12.24
N GLY A 83 14.08 -3.35 -12.90
CA GLY A 83 14.41 -3.41 -14.32
C GLY A 83 15.88 -3.05 -14.56
N ILE A 84 16.51 -3.75 -15.49
CA ILE A 84 17.88 -3.44 -15.95
C ILE A 84 17.73 -2.46 -17.11
N LEU A 85 18.48 -1.36 -17.07
CA LEU A 85 18.47 -0.37 -18.14
C LEU A 85 19.22 -0.92 -19.38
N ASP A 86 18.70 -0.64 -20.57
CA ASP A 86 19.36 -1.02 -21.84
C ASP A 86 20.76 -0.42 -21.98
N SER A 87 21.04 0.69 -21.28
CA SER A 87 22.33 1.38 -21.26
C SER A 87 23.26 0.93 -20.13
N ALA A 88 22.98 -0.18 -19.45
CA ALA A 88 23.78 -0.63 -18.33
C ALA A 88 25.17 -1.09 -18.77
N ASP A 89 26.22 -0.41 -18.28
CA ASP A 89 27.61 -0.78 -18.55
C ASP A 89 27.99 -2.15 -17.94
N ASN A 90 27.30 -2.57 -16.88
CA ASN A 90 27.53 -3.83 -16.17
C ASN A 90 26.27 -4.71 -16.17
N ALA A 91 25.74 -5.01 -17.36
CA ALA A 91 24.48 -5.75 -17.52
C ALA A 91 24.49 -7.13 -16.83
N ASP A 92 25.62 -7.85 -16.87
CA ASP A 92 25.75 -9.17 -16.25
C ASP A 92 25.68 -9.10 -14.72
N ASP A 93 26.35 -8.12 -14.10
CA ASP A 93 26.30 -7.89 -12.65
C ASP A 93 24.91 -7.40 -12.22
N ALA A 94 24.28 -6.53 -13.01
CA ALA A 94 22.91 -6.11 -12.76
C ALA A 94 21.94 -7.31 -12.81
N ALA A 95 22.12 -8.22 -13.76
CA ALA A 95 21.34 -9.45 -13.83
C ALA A 95 21.62 -10.39 -12.65
N ALA A 96 22.86 -10.46 -12.18
CA ALA A 96 23.22 -11.20 -10.97
C ALA A 96 22.53 -10.61 -9.72
N PHE A 97 22.50 -9.28 -9.61
CA PHE A 97 21.80 -8.58 -8.53
C PHE A 97 20.28 -8.84 -8.55
N VAL A 98 19.65 -8.77 -9.72
CA VAL A 98 18.21 -9.13 -9.85
C VAL A 98 17.96 -10.57 -9.45
N ARG A 99 18.83 -11.52 -9.82
CA ARG A 99 18.72 -12.91 -9.37
C ARG A 99 18.88 -13.05 -7.86
N TYR A 100 19.77 -12.28 -7.24
CA TYR A 100 19.92 -12.24 -5.79
C TYR A 100 18.65 -11.70 -5.10
N LEU A 101 18.07 -10.60 -5.58
CA LEU A 101 16.81 -10.07 -5.02
C LEU A 101 15.62 -11.06 -5.05
N LEU A 102 15.71 -12.11 -5.88
CA LEU A 102 14.70 -13.16 -6.02
C LEU A 102 15.08 -14.46 -5.29
N SER A 103 16.24 -14.52 -4.62
CA SER A 103 16.65 -15.69 -3.84
C SER A 103 16.08 -15.66 -2.43
N GLU A 104 16.17 -16.78 -1.71
CA GLU A 104 15.67 -16.91 -0.33
C GLU A 104 16.48 -16.09 0.69
N ASP A 105 17.72 -15.71 0.35
CA ASP A 105 18.67 -15.03 1.24
C ASP A 105 18.53 -13.49 1.25
N ALA A 106 17.70 -12.93 0.38
CA ALA A 106 17.47 -11.48 0.27
C ALA A 106 16.43 -10.98 1.28
#